data_AF-A0A0N7MBZ1-F1
#
_entry.id   AF-A0A0N7MBZ1-F1
#
_cell.length_a   1.000
_cell.length_b   1.000
_cell.length_c   1.000
_cell.angle_alpha   90.00
_cell.angle_beta   90.00
_cell.angle_gamma   90.00
#
_symmetry.space_group_name_H-M   'P 1'
#
loop_
_entity.id
_entity.type
_entity.pdbx_description
1 polymer ?
#
loop_
_entity_poly.entity_id
_entity_poly.type
_entity_poly.pdbx_seq_one_letter_code
_entity_poly.pdbx_strand_id
1 'polypeptide(L)'
;MTAQDPNLIKNLAVAIGQTQSQAPSAFIGEDAPFNDAQRQWLNGLLSGLHAVANAADAGAEAEVGTALTVLYGSQSGNAEALSKDLRKFAKTQGFEAEVSALDDKTPADLAEANHVLILAATFGEGEPTDNAAKFYAALMDEAAMPLPETLNFSVCGLGDSSYAEFNKAARDIDRRLGELGATRASDPIFCDVDFDDDYAQWRDGAFASEAFQAAAGASAAPEPVTAAGPAFDKNHPFMSSLMVSERLSGADSAKCVNHIELSLAGGGLDLDYAVGDALGVWPMNCNHEVAAILAATGFTGKEAVELKAGPASLKSALMSRLDLTTVTPKTLEAWGLESVADDAQIIDLLKGESLEGLSPQSLVDGLRPLQPRLYSISSSPKAHPGEVHLTVGEVRYNLHDSDRKGVASTYLGERLAEGGMVGVYVQKSAHFHIPDDDNVPLIMIGPGTGIAPFRAFLEEREARGAEGKNWLFFGDQHEACDYLYRDQIEAWCESEVLNKASLAWSRDTSEKVYVQTLLKKDGKEIYDWLEEGAAIYICGDASRMASDVDKALREVIQEHGGKSAEEADAYMDMLSSSHRYQRDVY
;
A
#
# COMPACT_ATOMS: atom_id res chain seq x y z
N MET A 1 4.02 -37.82 22.58
CA MET A 1 2.63 -37.71 23.07
C MET A 1 2.23 -36.26 22.89
N THR A 2 1.85 -35.88 21.67
CA THR A 2 0.50 -35.95 21.03
C THR A 2 -0.32 -34.69 21.30
N ALA A 3 -0.67 -34.01 20.21
CA ALA A 3 -1.75 -33.05 19.99
C ALA A 3 -2.20 -32.21 21.19
N GLN A 4 -1.96 -30.89 21.13
CA GLN A 4 -2.71 -29.93 21.93
C GLN A 4 -4.19 -30.05 21.57
N ASP A 5 -4.96 -30.71 22.44
CA ASP A 5 -6.41 -30.78 22.35
C ASP A 5 -6.97 -29.36 22.48
N PRO A 6 -7.64 -28.79 21.45
CA PRO A 6 -8.22 -27.45 21.51
C PRO A 6 -9.28 -27.32 22.63
N ASN A 7 -9.78 -28.45 23.13
CA ASN A 7 -10.73 -28.47 24.23
C ASN A 7 -10.05 -28.51 25.59
N LEU A 8 -8.71 -28.57 25.71
CA LEU A 8 -8.05 -28.65 27.03
C LEU A 8 -8.39 -27.43 27.89
N ILE A 9 -8.31 -26.23 27.32
CA ILE A 9 -8.63 -24.97 28.03
C ILE A 9 -10.12 -24.89 28.37
N LYS A 10 -10.98 -25.32 27.43
CA LYS A 10 -12.44 -25.33 27.61
C LYS A 10 -12.87 -26.34 28.68
N ASN A 11 -12.25 -27.52 28.69
CA ASN A 11 -12.46 -28.58 29.67
C ASN A 11 -11.89 -28.19 31.03
N LEU A 12 -10.79 -27.43 31.09
CA LEU A 12 -10.26 -26.89 32.34
C LEU A 12 -11.21 -25.83 32.93
N ALA A 13 -11.74 -24.93 32.09
CA ALA A 13 -12.71 -23.91 32.51
C ALA A 13 -14.02 -24.54 33.00
N VAL A 14 -14.52 -25.58 32.32
CA VAL A 14 -15.70 -26.35 32.75
C VAL A 14 -15.43 -27.12 34.06
N ALA A 15 -14.25 -27.72 34.20
CA ALA A 15 -13.87 -28.43 35.43
C ALA A 15 -13.81 -27.48 36.64
N ILE A 16 -13.25 -26.28 36.47
CA ILE A 16 -13.20 -25.24 37.51
C ILE A 16 -14.61 -24.76 37.87
N GLY A 17 -15.49 -24.58 36.89
CA GLY A 17 -16.88 -24.16 37.11
C GLY A 17 -17.79 -25.21 37.77
N GLN A 18 -17.44 -26.50 37.69
CA GLN A 18 -18.28 -27.59 38.22
C GLN A 18 -17.84 -28.10 39.60
N THR A 19 -16.64 -27.78 40.06
CA THR A 19 -16.16 -28.19 41.38
C THR A 19 -16.16 -27.04 42.40
N GLN A 20 -17.11 -27.13 43.33
CA GLN A 20 -17.15 -26.55 44.67
C GLN A 20 -17.94 -25.24 44.87
N SER A 21 -19.02 -25.39 45.62
CA SER A 21 -19.91 -24.38 46.21
C SER A 21 -19.27 -23.59 47.39
N GLN A 22 -17.95 -23.48 47.41
CA GLN A 22 -17.20 -22.60 48.31
C GLN A 22 -16.05 -21.99 47.51
N ALA A 23 -15.96 -20.65 47.48
CA ALA A 23 -14.91 -19.93 46.78
C ALA A 23 -13.52 -20.45 47.24
N PRO A 24 -12.72 -21.07 46.35
CA PRO A 24 -11.35 -21.41 46.70
C PRO A 24 -10.55 -20.11 46.84
N SER A 25 -9.60 -20.07 47.76
CA SER A 25 -8.68 -18.95 47.88
C SER A 25 -7.99 -18.71 46.53
N ALA A 26 -8.01 -17.48 46.03
CA ALA A 26 -7.45 -17.05 44.74
C ALA A 26 -5.92 -17.22 44.60
N PHE A 27 -5.29 -17.99 45.49
CA PHE A 27 -3.86 -18.20 45.55
C PHE A 27 -3.56 -19.67 45.80
N ILE A 28 -2.67 -20.23 44.97
CA ILE A 28 -2.04 -21.53 45.22
C ILE A 28 -1.17 -21.39 46.47
N GLY A 29 -1.44 -22.21 47.49
CA GLY A 29 -0.71 -22.19 48.77
C GLY A 29 0.78 -22.53 48.63
N GLU A 30 1.57 -22.15 49.65
CA GLU A 30 3.02 -22.40 49.68
C GLU A 30 3.36 -23.91 49.67
N ASP A 31 2.44 -24.74 50.15
CA ASP A 31 2.59 -26.20 50.23
C ASP A 31 2.42 -26.92 48.87
N ALA A 32 2.04 -26.19 47.82
CA ALA A 32 1.85 -26.74 46.48
C ALA A 32 3.20 -27.03 45.80
N PRO A 33 3.29 -28.09 44.96
CA PRO A 33 4.55 -28.58 44.38
C PRO A 33 5.02 -27.73 43.19
N PHE A 34 5.01 -26.40 43.33
CA PHE A 34 5.47 -25.42 42.34
C PHE A 34 6.59 -24.57 42.95
N ASN A 35 7.57 -24.19 42.13
CA ASN A 35 8.54 -23.18 42.57
C ASN A 35 7.92 -21.78 42.55
N ASP A 36 8.62 -20.80 43.13
CA ASP A 36 8.05 -19.45 43.32
C ASP A 36 7.70 -18.74 42.00
N ALA A 37 8.50 -18.92 40.95
CA ALA A 37 8.24 -18.36 39.63
C ALA A 37 7.01 -19.01 38.97
N GLN A 38 6.87 -20.33 39.07
CA GLN A 38 5.71 -21.07 38.58
C GLN A 38 4.44 -20.68 39.35
N ARG A 39 4.54 -20.51 40.67
CA ARG A 39 3.42 -20.11 41.53
C ARG A 39 2.97 -18.69 41.21
N GLN A 40 3.89 -17.75 41.00
CA GLN A 40 3.55 -16.38 40.57
C GLN A 40 2.87 -16.37 39.20
N TRP A 41 3.39 -17.13 38.23
CA TRP A 41 2.81 -17.22 36.90
C TRP A 41 1.40 -17.85 36.93
N LEU A 42 1.21 -18.95 37.67
CA LEU A 42 -0.09 -19.61 37.83
C LEU A 42 -1.10 -18.73 38.57
N ASN A 43 -0.68 -18.03 39.63
CA ASN A 43 -1.56 -17.09 40.34
C ASN A 43 -1.94 -15.92 39.43
N GLY A 44 -1.04 -15.44 38.57
CA GLY A 44 -1.35 -14.42 37.56
C GLY A 44 -2.35 -14.92 36.51
N LEU A 45 -2.17 -16.14 36.02
CA LEU A 45 -3.08 -16.79 35.07
C LEU A 45 -4.48 -17.01 35.68
N LEU A 46 -4.56 -17.52 36.91
CA LEU A 46 -5.82 -17.73 37.63
C LEU A 46 -6.54 -16.42 37.94
N SER A 47 -5.79 -15.37 38.29
CA SER A 47 -6.34 -14.02 38.49
C SER A 47 -6.89 -13.46 37.18
N GLY A 48 -6.17 -13.64 36.06
CA GLY A 48 -6.62 -13.25 34.73
C GLY A 48 -7.88 -14.01 34.29
N LEU A 49 -7.93 -15.32 34.50
CA LEU A 49 -9.10 -16.15 34.19
C LEU A 49 -10.32 -15.77 35.04
N HIS A 50 -10.12 -15.41 36.31
CA HIS A 50 -11.20 -14.88 37.16
C HIS A 50 -11.70 -13.51 36.68
N ALA A 51 -10.81 -12.64 36.20
CA ALA A 51 -11.20 -11.35 35.62
C ALA A 51 -12.03 -11.54 34.35
N VAL A 52 -11.66 -12.49 33.49
CA VAL A 52 -12.43 -12.85 32.28
C VAL A 52 -13.78 -13.49 32.63
N ALA A 53 -13.83 -14.37 33.63
CA ALA A 53 -15.08 -14.99 34.07
C ALA A 53 -16.04 -13.97 34.70
N ASN A 54 -15.53 -13.03 35.49
CA ASN A 54 -16.34 -11.93 36.04
C ASN A 54 -16.81 -10.94 34.96
N ALA A 55 -16.04 -10.73 33.90
CA ALA A 55 -16.44 -9.91 32.76
C ALA A 55 -17.52 -10.58 31.90
N ALA A 56 -17.57 -11.92 31.88
CA ALA A 56 -18.57 -12.68 31.13
C ALA A 56 -19.94 -12.79 31.85
N ASP A 57 -19.98 -12.60 33.17
CA ASP A 57 -21.21 -12.71 33.99
C ASP A 57 -21.82 -11.33 34.33
N ALA A 58 -21.10 -10.24 34.02
CA ALA A 58 -21.63 -8.88 34.10
C ALA A 58 -22.48 -8.58 32.85
N GLY A 59 -23.79 -8.82 32.95
CA GLY A 59 -24.77 -8.22 32.05
C GLY A 59 -24.76 -6.69 32.20
N ALA A 60 -23.81 -6.02 31.55
CA ALA A 60 -23.78 -4.58 31.43
C ALA A 60 -24.71 -4.15 30.29
N GLU A 61 -25.67 -3.29 30.60
CA GLU A 61 -26.35 -2.50 29.57
C GLU A 61 -25.27 -1.77 28.75
N ALA A 62 -25.32 -1.91 27.42
CA ALA A 62 -24.32 -1.34 26.53
C ALA A 62 -24.42 0.19 26.57
N GLU A 63 -23.55 0.84 27.35
CA GLU A 63 -23.39 2.28 27.27
C GLU A 63 -22.79 2.65 25.91
N VAL A 64 -23.44 3.59 25.23
CA VAL A 64 -23.14 3.98 23.84
C VAL A 64 -21.93 4.92 23.84
N GLY A 65 -20.87 4.54 23.13
CA GLY A 65 -19.69 5.38 22.92
C GLY A 65 -20.03 6.65 22.14
N THR A 66 -19.22 7.70 22.31
CA THR A 66 -19.42 8.96 21.58
C THR A 66 -19.13 8.78 20.09
N ALA A 67 -20.01 9.28 19.23
CA ALA A 67 -19.85 9.17 17.79
C ALA A 67 -18.56 9.87 17.31
N LEU A 68 -17.74 9.13 16.57
CA LEU A 68 -16.52 9.60 15.92
C LEU A 68 -16.57 9.23 14.43
N THR A 69 -16.26 10.17 13.55
CA THR A 69 -16.04 9.87 12.13
C THR A 69 -14.55 9.78 11.85
N VAL A 70 -14.11 8.69 11.22
CA VAL A 70 -12.74 8.49 10.75
C VAL A 70 -12.76 8.41 9.23
N LEU A 71 -12.03 9.30 8.58
CA LEU A 71 -11.94 9.37 7.12
C LEU A 71 -10.54 9.00 6.66
N TYR A 72 -10.42 8.37 5.50
CA TYR A 72 -9.13 8.08 4.90
C TYR A 72 -9.06 8.36 3.39
N GLY A 73 -7.92 8.89 2.95
CA GLY A 73 -7.51 8.92 1.55
C GLY A 73 -6.28 8.03 1.35
N SER A 74 -6.39 6.97 0.55
CA SER A 74 -5.33 6.00 0.36
C SER A 74 -5.23 5.49 -1.08
N GLN A 75 -4.01 5.45 -1.62
CA GLN A 75 -3.73 4.81 -2.91
C GLN A 75 -3.25 3.36 -2.72
N SER A 76 -2.33 3.16 -1.76
CA SER A 76 -1.72 1.86 -1.45
C SER A 76 -2.30 1.22 -0.19
N GLY A 77 -3.41 1.71 0.36
CA GLY A 77 -4.08 1.12 1.53
C GLY A 77 -3.42 1.36 2.89
N ASN A 78 -2.29 2.06 2.99
CA ASN A 78 -1.65 2.38 4.28
C ASN A 78 -2.59 3.20 5.20
N ALA A 79 -3.16 4.29 4.67
CA ALA A 79 -4.08 5.14 5.42
C ALA A 79 -5.38 4.39 5.79
N GLU A 80 -5.85 3.51 4.90
CA GLU A 80 -7.01 2.65 5.16
C GLU A 80 -6.73 1.68 6.33
N ALA A 81 -5.58 1.01 6.32
CA ALA A 81 -5.20 0.09 7.40
C ALA A 81 -5.12 0.82 8.76
N LEU A 82 -4.44 1.97 8.79
CA LEU A 82 -4.34 2.81 9.99
C LEU A 82 -5.71 3.32 10.47
N SER A 83 -6.65 3.60 9.57
CA SER A 83 -8.01 4.01 9.94
C SER A 83 -8.79 2.88 10.65
N LYS A 84 -8.60 1.63 10.21
CA LYS A 84 -9.21 0.44 10.83
C LYS A 84 -8.63 0.16 12.20
N ASP A 85 -7.34 0.38 12.39
CA ASP A 85 -6.69 0.26 13.70
C ASP A 85 -7.06 1.44 14.62
N LEU A 86 -7.21 2.65 14.07
CA LEU A 86 -7.70 3.82 14.79
C LEU A 86 -9.11 3.57 15.36
N ARG A 87 -10.00 2.94 14.59
CA ARG A 87 -11.34 2.56 15.07
C ARG A 87 -11.27 1.64 16.29
N LYS A 88 -10.40 0.62 16.27
CA LYS A 88 -10.22 -0.29 17.42
C LYS A 88 -9.70 0.47 18.63
N PHE A 89 -8.74 1.37 18.42
CA PHE A 89 -8.20 2.21 19.48
C PHE A 89 -9.25 3.17 20.06
N ALA A 90 -10.03 3.84 19.21
CA ALA A 90 -11.08 4.79 19.59
C ALA A 90 -12.12 4.17 20.54
N LYS A 91 -12.47 2.89 20.34
CA LYS A 91 -13.35 2.13 21.23
C LYS A 91 -12.81 2.03 22.66
N THR A 92 -11.49 1.91 22.81
CA THR A 92 -10.82 1.94 24.14
C THR A 92 -10.80 3.33 24.77
N GLN A 93 -11.04 4.38 23.97
CA GLN A 93 -11.11 5.77 24.41
C GLN A 93 -12.56 6.26 24.62
N GLY A 94 -13.55 5.37 24.54
CA GLY A 94 -14.96 5.71 24.76
C GLY A 94 -15.68 6.30 23.54
N PHE A 95 -15.14 6.06 22.34
CA PHE A 95 -15.74 6.50 21.07
C PHE A 95 -16.23 5.31 20.23
N GLU A 96 -17.35 5.48 19.56
CA GLU A 96 -17.84 4.57 18.52
C GLU A 96 -17.51 5.18 17.16
N ALA A 97 -16.50 4.62 16.50
CA ALA A 97 -15.93 5.19 15.28
C ALA A 97 -16.48 4.54 14.00
N GLU A 98 -17.07 5.36 13.12
CA GLU A 98 -17.40 5.00 11.74
C GLU A 98 -16.21 5.30 10.84
N VAL A 99 -15.78 4.33 10.03
CA VAL A 99 -14.66 4.47 9.09
C VAL A 99 -15.21 4.49 7.67
N SER A 100 -14.83 5.50 6.89
CA SER A 100 -15.23 5.62 5.47
C SER A 100 -14.12 6.25 4.63
N ALA A 101 -14.10 5.97 3.33
CA ALA A 101 -13.20 6.67 2.42
C ALA A 101 -13.62 8.14 2.29
N LEU A 102 -12.70 9.01 1.86
CA LEU A 102 -13.01 10.43 1.72
C LEU A 102 -14.07 10.69 0.63
N ASP A 103 -14.09 9.92 -0.45
CA ASP A 103 -15.06 10.01 -1.53
C ASP A 103 -16.46 9.47 -1.20
N ASP A 104 -16.61 8.73 -0.09
CA ASP A 104 -17.91 8.32 0.47
C ASP A 104 -18.61 9.46 1.23
N LYS A 105 -17.91 10.56 1.51
CA LYS A 105 -18.43 11.73 2.24
C LYS A 105 -18.27 13.00 1.42
N THR A 106 -19.08 14.00 1.75
CA THR A 106 -18.94 15.36 1.26
C THR A 106 -18.55 16.28 2.42
N PRO A 107 -17.97 17.47 2.14
CA PRO A 107 -17.76 18.48 3.18
C PRO A 107 -19.05 18.85 3.93
N ALA A 108 -20.22 18.74 3.28
CA ALA A 108 -21.52 19.00 3.91
C ALA A 108 -21.86 17.98 5.00
N ASP A 109 -21.50 16.70 4.80
CA ASP A 109 -21.74 15.65 5.80
C ASP A 109 -20.95 15.89 7.09
N LEU A 110 -19.82 16.60 7.02
CA LEU A 110 -19.03 16.97 8.20
C LEU A 110 -19.75 17.99 9.09
N ALA A 111 -20.68 18.78 8.56
CA ALA A 111 -21.40 19.78 9.34
C ALA A 111 -22.34 19.13 10.39
N GLU A 112 -22.68 17.85 10.22
CA GLU A 112 -23.48 17.08 11.19
C GLU A 112 -22.61 16.32 12.20
N ALA A 113 -21.29 16.26 11.99
CA ALA A 113 -20.36 15.58 12.88
C ALA A 113 -19.85 16.51 13.99
N ASN A 114 -19.46 15.91 15.13
CA ASN A 114 -18.84 16.64 16.25
C ASN A 114 -17.35 16.34 16.40
N HIS A 115 -16.91 15.13 15.99
CA HIS A 115 -15.54 14.68 16.10
C HIS A 115 -15.14 13.96 14.81
N VAL A 116 -14.09 14.44 14.16
CA VAL A 116 -13.59 13.89 12.90
C VAL A 116 -12.07 13.72 12.98
N LEU A 117 -11.57 12.53 12.63
CA LEU A 117 -10.14 12.29 12.43
C LEU A 117 -9.91 11.88 10.98
N ILE A 118 -8.94 12.51 10.31
CA ILE A 118 -8.68 12.27 8.88
C ILE A 118 -7.26 11.76 8.69
N LEU A 119 -7.10 10.65 7.96
CA LEU A 119 -5.82 10.14 7.49
C LEU A 119 -5.71 10.35 5.97
N ALA A 120 -4.91 11.30 5.51
CA ALA A 120 -4.82 11.63 4.09
C ALA A 120 -3.42 11.37 3.55
N ALA A 121 -3.30 10.44 2.61
CA ALA A 121 -2.07 10.28 1.84
C ALA A 121 -2.00 11.32 0.71
N THR A 122 -0.79 11.70 0.33
CA THR A 122 -0.51 12.53 -0.85
C THR A 122 0.10 11.65 -1.95
N PHE A 123 -0.33 11.85 -3.19
CA PHE A 123 0.15 11.09 -4.36
C PHE A 123 0.64 12.02 -5.48
N GLY A 124 1.46 11.49 -6.39
CA GLY A 124 2.02 12.25 -7.52
C GLY A 124 2.75 13.52 -7.09
N GLU A 125 2.40 14.64 -7.73
CA GLU A 125 3.01 15.98 -7.51
C GLU A 125 2.22 16.79 -6.47
N GLY A 126 1.85 16.16 -5.35
CA GLY A 126 1.09 16.83 -4.28
C GLY A 126 -0.43 16.71 -4.38
N GLU A 127 -0.92 15.81 -5.22
CA GLU A 127 -2.35 15.56 -5.43
C GLU A 127 -2.94 14.69 -4.30
N PRO A 128 -4.25 14.79 -4.02
CA PRO A 128 -4.93 13.82 -3.17
C PRO A 128 -4.93 12.44 -3.84
N THR A 129 -5.09 11.37 -3.05
CA THR A 129 -5.36 10.03 -3.59
C THR A 129 -6.66 9.99 -4.38
N ASP A 130 -6.82 8.99 -5.25
CA ASP A 130 -8.00 8.87 -6.11
C ASP A 130 -9.30 8.87 -5.30
N ASN A 131 -9.35 8.09 -4.21
CA ASN A 131 -10.50 8.01 -3.29
C ASN A 131 -10.63 9.23 -2.34
N ALA A 132 -9.89 10.31 -2.60
CA ALA A 132 -9.96 11.57 -1.87
C ALA A 132 -10.15 12.78 -2.81
N ALA A 133 -9.94 12.61 -4.11
CA ALA A 133 -9.94 13.69 -5.10
C ALA A 133 -11.27 14.48 -5.12
N LYS A 134 -12.40 13.79 -5.09
CA LYS A 134 -13.74 14.41 -5.11
C LYS A 134 -14.01 15.25 -3.87
N PHE A 135 -13.75 14.68 -2.68
CA PHE A 135 -13.89 15.40 -1.41
C PHE A 135 -12.94 16.60 -1.35
N TYR A 136 -11.68 16.40 -1.74
CA TYR A 136 -10.67 17.45 -1.79
C TYR A 136 -11.13 18.62 -2.68
N ALA A 137 -11.58 18.34 -3.90
CA ALA A 137 -12.08 19.37 -4.81
C ALA A 137 -13.26 20.14 -4.22
N ALA A 138 -14.24 19.43 -3.64
CA ALA A 138 -15.39 20.06 -2.99
C ALA A 138 -15.02 20.90 -1.77
N LEU A 139 -14.01 20.48 -0.99
CA LEU A 139 -13.53 21.21 0.18
C LEU A 139 -12.78 22.49 -0.21
N MET A 140 -11.99 22.43 -1.28
CA MET A 140 -11.22 23.58 -1.79
C MET A 140 -12.07 24.59 -2.57
N ASP A 141 -13.29 24.24 -2.97
CA ASP A 141 -14.20 25.15 -3.68
C ASP A 141 -14.49 26.41 -2.85
N GLU A 142 -14.54 27.57 -3.50
CA GLU A 142 -14.85 28.85 -2.85
C GLU A 142 -16.29 28.90 -2.31
N ALA A 143 -17.20 28.12 -2.91
CA ALA A 143 -18.59 27.96 -2.51
C ALA A 143 -18.78 26.86 -1.44
N ALA A 144 -17.71 26.26 -0.93
CA ALA A 144 -17.78 25.30 0.17
C ALA A 144 -18.51 25.91 1.38
N MET A 145 -19.44 25.16 1.96
CA MET A 145 -20.26 25.64 3.07
C MET A 145 -19.41 25.80 4.34
N PRO A 146 -19.70 26.80 5.20
CA PRO A 146 -19.09 26.90 6.51
C PRO A 146 -19.36 25.65 7.37
N LEU A 147 -18.37 25.26 8.16
CA LEU A 147 -18.44 24.19 9.15
C LEU A 147 -18.70 24.77 10.54
N PRO A 148 -19.43 24.05 11.41
CA PRO A 148 -19.72 24.55 12.75
C PRO A 148 -18.48 24.49 13.66
N GLU A 149 -18.33 25.46 14.56
CA GLU A 149 -17.24 25.46 15.57
C GLU A 149 -17.29 24.24 16.50
N THR A 150 -18.45 23.57 16.60
CA THR A 150 -18.63 22.33 17.37
C THR A 150 -17.96 21.12 16.72
N LEU A 151 -17.60 21.21 15.45
CA LEU A 151 -16.87 20.16 14.74
C LEU A 151 -15.40 20.23 15.14
N ASN A 152 -14.97 19.26 15.94
CA ASN A 152 -13.58 19.10 16.38
C ASN A 152 -12.84 18.13 15.46
N PHE A 153 -11.67 18.53 14.96
CA PHE A 153 -10.91 17.69 14.02
C PHE A 153 -9.40 17.63 14.28
N SER A 154 -8.76 16.62 13.72
CA SER A 154 -7.30 16.57 13.53
C SER A 154 -6.96 15.72 12.29
N VAL A 155 -5.83 16.03 11.65
CA VAL A 155 -5.39 15.41 10.40
C VAL A 155 -4.03 14.75 10.57
N CYS A 156 -3.94 13.48 10.16
CA CYS A 156 -2.69 12.75 9.96
C CYS A 156 -2.40 12.71 8.46
N GLY A 157 -1.28 13.30 8.03
CA GLY A 157 -0.82 13.18 6.67
C GLY A 157 0.13 12.01 6.49
N LEU A 158 -0.01 11.25 5.40
CA LEU A 158 1.01 10.28 4.97
C LEU A 158 1.68 10.80 3.69
N GLY A 159 3.00 11.00 3.74
CA GLY A 159 3.77 11.50 2.61
C GLY A 159 5.21 10.99 2.59
N ASP A 160 6.00 11.52 1.66
CA ASP A 160 7.42 11.23 1.52
C ASP A 160 8.16 12.56 1.32
N SER A 161 9.09 12.86 2.24
CA SER A 161 9.82 14.14 2.24
C SER A 161 10.80 14.30 1.07
N SER A 162 11.00 13.25 0.26
CA SER A 162 11.75 13.36 -0.99
C SER A 162 10.98 14.08 -2.11
N TYR A 163 9.67 14.30 -1.96
CA TYR A 163 8.85 15.02 -2.93
C TYR A 163 8.72 16.49 -2.53
N ALA A 164 8.69 17.39 -3.51
CA ALA A 164 8.58 18.82 -3.29
C ALA A 164 7.31 19.19 -2.51
N GLU A 165 6.19 18.56 -2.85
CA GLU A 165 4.88 18.81 -2.24
C GLU A 165 4.60 17.87 -1.06
N PHE A 166 5.54 17.78 -0.11
CA PHE A 166 5.47 16.90 1.05
C PHE A 166 4.19 17.10 1.87
N ASN A 167 3.34 16.05 1.88
CA ASN A 167 2.05 16.02 2.59
C ASN A 167 1.05 17.10 2.13
N LYS A 168 1.20 17.65 0.92
CA LYS A 168 0.38 18.78 0.43
C LYS A 168 -1.13 18.54 0.58
N ALA A 169 -1.65 17.39 0.16
CA ALA A 169 -3.08 17.12 0.23
C ALA A 169 -3.62 17.17 1.67
N ALA A 170 -2.91 16.55 2.62
CA ALA A 170 -3.26 16.58 4.04
C ALA A 170 -3.14 17.98 4.65
N ARG A 171 -2.10 18.73 4.28
CA ARG A 171 -1.90 20.13 4.71
C ARG A 171 -3.02 21.04 4.23
N ASP A 172 -3.40 20.89 2.96
CA ASP A 172 -4.49 21.64 2.37
C ASP A 172 -5.82 21.32 3.05
N ILE A 173 -6.13 20.04 3.30
CA ILE A 173 -7.33 19.61 4.04
C ILE A 173 -7.36 20.22 5.45
N ASP A 174 -6.29 20.09 6.23
CA ASP A 174 -6.22 20.63 7.60
C ASP A 174 -6.43 22.16 7.62
N ARG A 175 -5.73 22.88 6.73
CA ARG A 175 -5.86 24.33 6.60
C ARG A 175 -7.31 24.70 6.25
N ARG A 176 -7.88 24.05 5.25
CA ARG A 176 -9.19 24.40 4.70
C ARG A 176 -10.33 24.11 5.68
N LEU A 177 -10.26 23.03 6.46
CA LEU A 177 -11.24 22.75 7.52
C LEU A 177 -11.29 23.88 8.57
N GLY A 178 -10.12 24.37 8.99
CA GLY A 178 -10.03 25.50 9.91
C GLY A 178 -10.55 26.81 9.32
N GLU A 179 -10.23 27.10 8.04
CA GLU A 179 -10.75 28.27 7.32
C GLU A 179 -12.28 28.26 7.19
N LEU A 180 -12.89 27.08 7.08
CA LEU A 180 -14.34 26.90 6.99
C LEU A 180 -15.04 26.98 8.35
N GLY A 181 -14.30 27.01 9.47
CA GLY A 181 -14.85 27.23 10.82
C GLY A 181 -14.79 26.04 11.77
N ALA A 182 -14.25 24.89 11.35
CA ALA A 182 -14.06 23.75 12.24
C ALA A 182 -12.95 24.01 13.27
N THR A 183 -13.06 23.41 14.46
CA THR A 183 -12.10 23.58 15.55
C THR A 183 -11.03 22.50 15.51
N ARG A 184 -9.76 22.89 15.41
CA ARG A 184 -8.64 21.94 15.47
C ARG A 184 -8.45 21.46 16.93
N ALA A 185 -8.68 20.18 17.17
CA ALA A 185 -8.56 19.55 18.49
C ALA A 185 -7.11 19.32 18.92
N SER A 186 -6.25 18.98 17.97
CA SER A 186 -4.80 18.79 18.15
C SER A 186 -4.07 19.16 16.86
N ASP A 187 -2.79 19.52 16.97
CA ASP A 187 -1.97 19.84 15.81
C ASP A 187 -1.89 18.64 14.84
N PRO A 188 -1.95 18.87 13.51
CA PRO A 188 -1.76 17.80 12.55
C PRO A 188 -0.32 17.29 12.61
N ILE A 189 -0.14 16.02 12.27
CA ILE A 189 1.20 15.44 12.06
C ILE A 189 1.29 14.96 10.62
N PHE A 190 2.41 15.29 9.97
CA PHE A 190 2.68 14.97 8.57
C PHE A 190 3.81 13.94 8.53
N CYS A 191 3.43 12.67 8.46
CA CYS A 191 4.33 11.54 8.52
C CYS A 191 5.18 11.42 7.25
N ASP A 192 6.42 10.95 7.42
CA ASP A 192 7.29 10.49 6.33
C ASP A 192 7.11 8.97 6.09
N VAL A 193 7.93 8.34 5.25
CA VAL A 193 7.81 6.92 4.85
C VAL A 193 7.84 5.90 6.01
N ASP A 194 8.47 6.26 7.14
CA ASP A 194 8.46 5.49 8.40
C ASP A 194 7.44 6.10 9.38
N PHE A 195 6.17 6.03 9.01
CA PHE A 195 5.08 6.77 9.64
C PHE A 195 4.62 6.23 11.00
N ASP A 196 5.08 5.06 11.45
CA ASP A 196 4.51 4.36 12.61
C ASP A 196 4.57 5.20 13.90
N ASP A 197 5.71 5.86 14.17
CA ASP A 197 5.90 6.66 15.37
C ASP A 197 5.13 8.00 15.28
N ASP A 198 5.18 8.64 14.11
CA ASP A 198 4.46 9.90 13.85
C ASP A 198 2.95 9.69 13.97
N TYR A 199 2.43 8.58 13.43
CA TYR A 199 1.03 8.19 13.54
C TYR A 199 0.64 7.92 15.01
N ALA A 200 1.48 7.20 15.75
CA ALA A 200 1.22 6.94 17.17
C ALA A 200 1.19 8.25 17.98
N GLN A 201 2.14 9.15 17.73
CA GLN A 201 2.18 10.48 18.35
C GLN A 201 0.92 11.28 18.03
N TRP A 202 0.48 11.28 16.77
CA TRP A 202 -0.72 12.00 16.33
C TRP A 202 -1.97 11.44 16.99
N ARG A 203 -2.15 10.12 16.93
CA ARG A 203 -3.29 9.42 17.53
C ARG A 203 -3.38 9.75 19.01
N ASP A 204 -2.28 9.59 19.74
CA ASP A 204 -2.25 9.81 21.19
C ASP A 204 -2.50 11.29 21.51
N GLY A 205 -1.94 12.22 20.72
CA GLY A 205 -2.20 13.65 20.83
C GLY A 205 -3.66 14.04 20.58
N ALA A 206 -4.30 13.43 19.58
CA ALA A 206 -5.70 13.69 19.26
C ALA A 206 -6.63 13.26 20.39
N PHE A 207 -6.46 12.04 20.92
CA PHE A 207 -7.28 11.55 22.03
C PHE A 207 -6.93 12.20 23.37
N ALA A 208 -5.73 12.78 23.53
CA ALA A 208 -5.36 13.56 24.72
C ALA A 208 -5.88 15.01 24.69
N SER A 209 -6.43 15.48 23.57
CA SER A 209 -6.98 16.83 23.45
C SER A 209 -8.18 17.05 24.37
N GLU A 210 -8.40 18.29 24.81
CA GLU A 210 -9.54 18.65 25.66
C GLU A 210 -10.88 18.31 24.99
N ALA A 211 -11.01 18.54 23.68
CA ALA A 211 -12.21 18.23 22.91
C ALA A 211 -12.57 16.73 22.98
N PHE A 212 -11.59 15.84 22.76
CA PHE A 212 -11.83 14.40 22.78
C PHE A 212 -11.96 13.86 24.22
N GLN A 213 -11.20 14.38 25.18
CA GLN A 213 -11.33 13.98 26.59
C GLN A 213 -12.68 14.39 27.19
N ALA A 214 -13.17 15.59 26.88
CA ALA A 214 -14.47 16.07 27.37
C ALA A 214 -15.65 15.30 26.77
N ALA A 215 -15.47 14.75 25.57
CA ALA A 215 -16.50 14.01 24.85
C ALA A 215 -16.45 12.49 25.07
N ALA A 216 -15.39 11.94 25.67
CA ALA A 216 -15.21 10.50 25.85
C ALA A 216 -16.37 9.86 26.63
N GLY A 217 -17.02 8.86 26.02
CA GLY A 217 -18.07 8.06 26.65
C GLY A 217 -17.52 6.91 27.49
N ALA A 218 -18.34 5.87 27.69
CA ALA A 218 -17.90 4.66 28.37
C ALA A 218 -16.80 3.94 27.57
N SER A 219 -15.62 3.80 28.16
CA SER A 219 -14.51 3.05 27.57
C SER A 219 -14.79 1.55 27.65
N ALA A 220 -14.62 0.85 26.52
CA ALA A 220 -14.64 -0.61 26.50
C ALA A 220 -13.24 -1.16 26.85
N ALA A 221 -13.20 -2.28 27.57
CA ALA A 221 -11.95 -3.04 27.70
C ALA A 221 -11.41 -3.38 26.31
N PRO A 222 -10.07 -3.32 26.10
CA PRO A 222 -9.48 -3.69 24.82
C PRO A 222 -9.97 -5.09 24.44
N GLU A 223 -10.52 -5.22 23.23
CA GLU A 223 -10.92 -6.53 22.73
C GLU A 223 -9.71 -7.46 22.78
N PRO A 224 -9.84 -8.68 23.36
CA PRO A 224 -8.75 -9.63 23.31
C PRO A 224 -8.41 -9.84 21.83
N VAL A 225 -7.13 -9.68 21.49
CA VAL A 225 -6.59 -9.88 20.14
C VAL A 225 -6.84 -11.34 19.75
N THR A 226 -8.04 -11.60 19.21
CA THR A 226 -8.54 -12.94 18.88
C THR A 226 -8.42 -13.21 17.38
N ALA A 227 -8.14 -12.18 16.58
CA ALA A 227 -7.64 -12.32 15.23
C ALA A 227 -6.11 -12.25 15.28
N ALA A 228 -5.43 -13.38 15.10
CA ALA A 228 -4.08 -13.35 14.57
C ALA A 228 -4.16 -12.55 13.26
N GLY A 229 -3.38 -11.48 13.13
CA GLY A 229 -3.25 -10.74 11.87
C GLY A 229 -2.81 -11.67 10.73
N PRO A 230 -2.67 -11.15 9.50
CA PRO A 230 -2.09 -11.94 8.43
C PRO A 230 -0.73 -12.50 8.90
N ALA A 231 -0.48 -13.78 8.60
CA ALA A 231 0.75 -14.45 9.05
C ALA A 231 2.03 -13.76 8.54
N PHE A 232 1.89 -13.03 7.43
CA PHE A 232 2.95 -12.27 6.79
C PHE A 232 2.47 -10.86 6.46
N ASP A 233 3.31 -9.87 6.74
CA ASP A 233 3.06 -8.46 6.46
C ASP A 233 4.37 -7.75 6.08
N LYS A 234 4.32 -6.41 5.90
CA LYS A 234 5.51 -5.60 5.57
C LYS A 234 6.65 -5.82 6.57
N ASN A 235 6.34 -5.95 7.87
CA ASN A 235 7.31 -6.04 8.96
C ASN A 235 7.74 -7.49 9.24
N HIS A 236 6.91 -8.46 8.84
CA HIS A 236 7.16 -9.90 8.92
C HIS A 236 6.98 -10.53 7.53
N PRO A 237 7.88 -10.26 6.58
CA PRO A 237 7.73 -10.74 5.22
C PRO A 237 7.85 -12.26 5.13
N PHE A 238 7.11 -12.85 4.20
CA PHE A 238 7.29 -14.24 3.78
C PHE A 238 8.62 -14.37 3.03
N MET A 239 9.43 -15.37 3.39
CA MET A 239 10.68 -15.64 2.69
C MET A 239 10.41 -16.53 1.48
N SER A 240 10.37 -15.92 0.30
CA SER A 240 10.15 -16.58 -0.98
C SER A 240 11.48 -16.90 -1.68
N SER A 241 11.52 -17.97 -2.48
CA SER A 241 12.65 -18.29 -3.34
C SER A 241 12.38 -17.83 -4.77
N LEU A 242 13.36 -17.18 -5.40
CA LEU A 242 13.35 -16.90 -6.84
C LEU A 242 13.41 -18.21 -7.62
N MET A 243 12.45 -18.46 -8.50
CA MET A 243 12.39 -19.66 -9.35
C MET A 243 12.87 -19.35 -10.76
N VAL A 244 12.37 -18.26 -11.35
CA VAL A 244 12.69 -17.85 -12.72
C VAL A 244 12.95 -16.34 -12.76
N SER A 245 13.96 -15.95 -13.51
CA SER A 245 14.17 -14.57 -13.98
C SER A 245 14.51 -14.60 -15.47
N GLU A 246 13.51 -14.31 -16.31
CA GLU A 246 13.63 -14.40 -17.76
C GLU A 246 13.40 -13.03 -18.41
N ARG A 247 14.28 -12.63 -19.33
CA ARG A 247 14.11 -11.37 -20.07
C ARG A 247 13.04 -11.52 -21.15
N LEU A 248 11.95 -10.76 -21.02
CA LEU A 248 10.85 -10.67 -22.00
C LEU A 248 11.18 -9.74 -23.16
N SER A 249 11.81 -8.59 -22.86
CA SER A 249 12.27 -7.66 -23.90
C SER A 249 13.39 -8.27 -24.74
N GLY A 250 13.39 -8.05 -26.05
CA GLY A 250 14.43 -8.48 -26.96
C GLY A 250 15.77 -7.77 -26.73
N ALA A 251 16.85 -8.34 -27.28
CA ALA A 251 18.21 -7.82 -27.08
C ALA A 251 18.39 -6.36 -27.57
N ASP A 252 17.69 -5.97 -28.64
CA ASP A 252 17.73 -4.64 -29.23
C ASP A 252 16.78 -3.63 -28.54
N SER A 253 16.03 -4.05 -27.53
CA SER A 253 15.17 -3.14 -26.77
C SER A 253 16.00 -2.11 -26.00
N ALA A 254 15.51 -0.88 -25.95
CA ALA A 254 16.05 0.17 -25.08
C ALA A 254 15.72 -0.07 -23.59
N LYS A 255 14.91 -1.10 -23.29
CA LYS A 255 14.49 -1.50 -21.96
C LYS A 255 15.03 -2.90 -21.65
N CYS A 256 15.07 -3.23 -20.36
CA CYS A 256 15.20 -4.59 -19.90
C CYS A 256 13.96 -4.90 -19.05
N VAL A 257 13.04 -5.69 -19.58
CA VAL A 257 11.84 -6.13 -18.88
C VAL A 257 11.95 -7.63 -18.66
N ASN A 258 11.78 -8.06 -17.41
CA ASN A 258 11.93 -9.44 -16.99
C ASN A 258 10.60 -10.00 -16.45
N HIS A 259 10.31 -11.25 -16.77
CA HIS A 259 9.35 -12.09 -16.07
C HIS A 259 10.05 -12.71 -14.86
N ILE A 260 9.45 -12.57 -13.68
CA ILE A 260 10.00 -13.05 -12.41
C ILE A 260 8.99 -14.00 -11.78
N GLU A 261 9.41 -15.20 -11.42
CA GLU A 261 8.57 -16.17 -10.70
C GLU A 261 9.13 -16.43 -9.31
N LEU A 262 8.28 -16.36 -8.30
CA LEU A 262 8.63 -16.52 -6.89
C LEU A 262 7.80 -17.65 -6.26
N SER A 263 8.47 -18.56 -5.55
CA SER A 263 7.81 -19.64 -4.82
C SER A 263 7.08 -19.11 -3.59
N LEU A 264 5.80 -19.44 -3.45
CA LEU A 264 5.03 -19.26 -2.21
C LEU A 264 5.05 -20.50 -1.31
N ALA A 265 5.71 -21.57 -1.76
CA ALA A 265 5.99 -22.74 -0.93
C ALA A 265 7.25 -22.52 -0.07
N GLY A 266 7.20 -22.86 1.22
CA GLY A 266 8.41 -22.97 2.06
C GLY A 266 8.35 -22.46 3.51
N GLY A 267 7.24 -21.88 3.97
CA GLY A 267 7.16 -21.20 5.27
C GLY A 267 6.43 -21.95 6.40
N GLY A 268 5.89 -23.14 6.16
CA GLY A 268 5.00 -23.84 7.11
C GLY A 268 3.56 -23.27 7.17
N LEU A 269 3.36 -22.06 6.64
CA LEU A 269 2.09 -21.43 6.28
C LEU A 269 2.25 -20.84 4.87
N ASP A 270 1.21 -20.94 4.05
CA ASP A 270 1.21 -20.44 2.68
C ASP A 270 0.83 -18.94 2.66
N LEU A 271 1.43 -18.19 1.73
CA LEU A 271 1.07 -16.80 1.46
C LEU A 271 0.03 -16.79 0.33
N ASP A 272 -1.20 -16.35 0.63
CA ASP A 272 -2.28 -16.26 -0.35
C ASP A 272 -2.42 -14.85 -0.93
N TYR A 273 -2.82 -14.77 -2.20
CA TYR A 273 -3.13 -13.52 -2.90
C TYR A 273 -4.33 -13.70 -3.84
N ALA A 274 -4.93 -12.58 -4.25
CA ALA A 274 -5.98 -12.53 -5.26
C ALA A 274 -5.49 -11.78 -6.51
N VAL A 275 -6.07 -12.12 -7.67
CA VAL A 275 -5.78 -11.42 -8.92
C VAL A 275 -6.18 -9.96 -8.81
N GLY A 276 -5.22 -9.05 -8.99
CA GLY A 276 -5.39 -7.62 -8.73
C GLY A 276 -4.58 -7.10 -7.53
N ASP A 277 -4.08 -7.99 -6.68
CA ASP A 277 -3.19 -7.62 -5.58
C ASP A 277 -1.79 -7.22 -6.09
N ALA A 278 -1.05 -6.51 -5.23
CA ALA A 278 0.35 -6.19 -5.44
C ALA A 278 1.24 -7.01 -4.50
N LEU A 279 2.46 -7.32 -4.94
CA LEU A 279 3.49 -7.94 -4.12
C LEU A 279 4.53 -6.89 -3.71
N GLY A 280 4.68 -6.70 -2.40
CA GLY A 280 5.78 -5.94 -1.83
C GLY A 280 7.03 -6.81 -1.74
N VAL A 281 8.12 -6.35 -2.33
CA VAL A 281 9.42 -7.03 -2.35
C VAL A 281 10.44 -6.23 -1.55
N TRP A 282 11.09 -6.86 -0.59
CA TRP A 282 12.20 -6.29 0.17
C TRP A 282 13.53 -6.49 -0.58
N PRO A 283 14.10 -5.42 -1.18
CA PRO A 283 15.31 -5.57 -1.97
C PRO A 283 16.58 -5.49 -1.10
N MET A 284 17.72 -5.80 -1.71
CA MET A 284 19.03 -5.51 -1.14
C MET A 284 19.79 -4.50 -2.02
N ASN A 285 20.49 -3.56 -1.39
CA ASN A 285 21.34 -2.60 -2.09
C ASN A 285 22.49 -3.30 -2.83
N CYS A 286 23.06 -2.62 -3.83
CA CYS A 286 24.15 -3.17 -4.60
C CYS A 286 25.44 -3.23 -3.77
N ASN A 287 26.14 -4.38 -3.81
CA ASN A 287 27.47 -4.50 -3.21
C ASN A 287 28.45 -3.45 -3.73
N HIS A 288 28.35 -3.08 -5.01
CA HIS A 288 29.18 -2.02 -5.59
C HIS A 288 28.84 -0.65 -4.99
N GLU A 289 27.56 -0.30 -4.86
CA GLU A 289 27.13 0.99 -4.29
C GLU A 289 27.55 1.11 -2.83
N VAL A 290 27.36 0.06 -2.04
CA VAL A 290 27.85 0.02 -0.65
C VAL A 290 29.37 0.16 -0.59
N ALA A 291 30.11 -0.53 -1.47
CA ALA A 291 31.56 -0.38 -1.53
C ALA A 291 31.98 1.05 -1.93
N ALA A 292 31.25 1.70 -2.82
CA ALA A 292 31.52 3.08 -3.22
C ALA A 292 31.30 4.07 -2.06
N ILE A 293 30.24 3.89 -1.27
CA ILE A 293 29.99 4.70 -0.06
C ILE A 293 31.09 4.49 0.98
N LEU A 294 31.47 3.24 1.25
CA LEU A 294 32.54 2.93 2.19
C LEU A 294 33.89 3.52 1.73
N ALA A 295 34.17 3.47 0.42
CA ALA A 295 35.37 4.06 -0.15
C ALA A 295 35.36 5.59 -0.06
N ALA A 296 34.23 6.24 -0.33
CA ALA A 296 34.10 7.70 -0.27
C ALA A 296 34.25 8.23 1.17
N THR A 297 33.74 7.49 2.15
CA THR A 297 33.80 7.86 3.58
C THR A 297 35.07 7.41 4.29
N GLY A 298 35.80 6.45 3.72
CA GLY A 298 36.97 5.83 4.34
C GLY A 298 36.63 4.85 5.47
N PHE A 299 35.36 4.52 5.68
CA PHE A 299 34.93 3.55 6.70
C PHE A 299 35.18 2.11 6.27
N THR A 300 35.42 1.24 7.24
CA THR A 300 35.71 -0.18 7.00
C THR A 300 34.45 -1.02 6.77
N GLY A 301 33.29 -0.52 7.20
CA GLY A 301 32.01 -1.22 7.21
C GLY A 301 31.79 -2.12 8.43
N LYS A 302 32.79 -2.26 9.31
CA LYS A 302 32.72 -3.07 10.54
C LYS A 302 32.29 -2.27 11.77
N GLU A 303 32.25 -0.95 11.65
CA GLU A 303 31.84 -0.03 12.70
C GLU A 303 30.43 -0.39 13.17
N ALA A 304 30.21 -0.34 14.48
CA ALA A 304 28.88 -0.52 15.05
C ALA A 304 28.09 0.78 14.91
N VAL A 305 26.85 0.65 14.46
CA VAL A 305 25.88 1.75 14.35
C VAL A 305 24.57 1.31 14.98
N GLU A 306 23.86 2.26 15.57
CA GLU A 306 22.54 2.06 16.14
C GLU A 306 21.49 2.52 15.13
N LEU A 307 20.49 1.66 14.88
CA LEU A 307 19.32 1.97 14.06
C LEU A 307 18.06 1.75 14.91
N LYS A 308 16.92 2.26 14.45
CA LYS A 308 15.61 1.96 15.06
C LYS A 308 15.36 0.45 15.16
N ALA A 309 15.80 -0.31 14.15
CA ALA A 309 15.74 -1.78 14.13
C ALA A 309 16.85 -2.48 14.96
N GLY A 310 17.55 -1.75 15.81
CA GLY A 310 18.62 -2.24 16.67
C GLY A 310 20.04 -2.17 16.06
N PRO A 311 21.05 -2.59 16.83
CA PRO A 311 22.46 -2.46 16.46
C PRO A 311 22.82 -3.28 15.22
N ALA A 312 23.67 -2.73 14.37
CA ALA A 312 24.20 -3.41 13.19
C ALA A 312 25.63 -2.97 12.89
N SER A 313 26.34 -3.75 12.07
CA SER A 313 27.54 -3.23 11.40
C SER A 313 27.12 -2.24 10.31
N LEU A 314 27.90 -1.18 10.09
CA LEU A 314 27.65 -0.20 9.03
C LEU A 314 27.40 -0.86 7.67
N LYS A 315 28.20 -1.86 7.26
CA LYS A 315 28.01 -2.55 5.99
C LYS A 315 26.65 -3.25 5.89
N SER A 316 26.22 -3.91 6.97
CA SER A 316 24.89 -4.57 7.00
C SER A 316 23.75 -3.56 6.96
N ALA A 317 23.90 -2.42 7.65
CA ALA A 317 22.93 -1.33 7.62
C ALA A 317 22.75 -0.79 6.20
N LEU A 318 23.85 -0.44 5.54
CA LEU A 318 23.85 0.04 4.15
C LEU A 318 23.34 -1.03 3.17
N MET A 319 23.54 -2.32 3.44
CA MET A 319 23.15 -3.37 2.51
C MET A 319 21.64 -3.62 2.46
N SER A 320 20.95 -3.57 3.60
CA SER A 320 19.57 -4.06 3.67
C SER A 320 18.61 -3.22 4.51
N ARG A 321 19.06 -2.12 5.12
CA ARG A 321 18.23 -1.32 6.04
C ARG A 321 18.08 0.13 5.65
N LEU A 322 18.99 0.68 4.84
CA LEU A 322 19.05 2.10 4.52
C LEU A 322 18.96 2.33 3.01
N ASP A 323 18.24 3.38 2.63
CA ASP A 323 18.18 3.87 1.26
C ASP A 323 19.49 4.60 0.93
N LEU A 324 20.13 4.21 -0.17
CA LEU A 324 21.42 4.76 -0.62
C LEU A 324 21.26 5.68 -1.83
N THR A 325 20.04 5.99 -2.22
CA THR A 325 19.73 6.71 -3.46
C THR A 325 19.17 8.08 -3.15
N THR A 326 18.16 8.15 -2.29
CA THR A 326 17.39 9.38 -2.03
C THR A 326 18.09 10.30 -1.04
N VAL A 327 18.24 11.58 -1.39
CA VAL A 327 18.61 12.66 -0.47
C VAL A 327 17.33 13.29 0.08
N THR A 328 17.24 13.47 1.39
CA THR A 328 16.10 14.13 2.04
C THR A 328 16.54 15.38 2.82
N PRO A 329 15.62 16.26 3.25
CA PRO A 329 15.97 17.37 4.14
C PRO A 329 16.71 16.92 5.41
N LYS A 330 16.35 15.74 5.95
CA LYS A 330 17.03 15.13 7.10
C LYS A 330 18.48 14.73 6.78
N THR A 331 18.76 14.28 5.56
CA THR A 331 20.14 14.02 5.10
C THR A 331 20.97 15.29 5.20
N LEU A 332 20.44 16.41 4.69
CA LEU A 332 21.13 17.69 4.69
C LEU A 332 21.39 18.20 6.11
N GLU A 333 20.37 18.14 6.98
CA GLU A 333 20.49 18.52 8.40
C GLU A 333 21.54 17.66 9.13
N ALA A 334 21.45 16.34 9.00
CA ALA A 334 22.34 15.41 9.69
C ALA A 334 23.80 15.55 9.27
N TRP A 335 24.06 15.95 8.01
CA TRP A 335 25.41 16.08 7.45
C TRP A 335 25.90 17.53 7.37
N GLY A 336 25.10 18.50 7.86
CA GLY A 336 25.47 19.91 7.89
C GLY A 336 25.58 20.54 6.50
N LEU A 337 24.76 20.10 5.55
CA LEU A 337 24.70 20.63 4.19
C LEU A 337 23.56 21.63 4.04
N GLU A 338 23.78 22.70 3.28
CA GLU A 338 22.76 23.75 3.08
C GLU A 338 21.78 23.40 1.95
N SER A 339 22.30 22.90 0.82
CA SER A 339 21.49 22.53 -0.35
C SER A 339 22.31 21.63 -1.29
N VAL A 340 21.61 20.94 -2.18
CA VAL A 340 22.19 20.08 -3.23
C VAL A 340 21.38 20.23 -4.51
N ALA A 341 21.87 19.70 -5.62
CA ALA A 341 21.05 19.55 -6.82
C ALA A 341 19.87 18.62 -6.54
N ASP A 342 18.69 18.95 -7.09
CA ASP A 342 17.44 18.20 -6.85
C ASP A 342 17.52 16.73 -7.29
N ASP A 343 18.40 16.41 -8.23
CA ASP A 343 18.63 15.05 -8.74
C ASP A 343 19.80 14.32 -8.05
N ALA A 344 20.47 14.95 -7.09
CA ALA A 344 21.65 14.38 -6.43
C ALA A 344 21.28 13.12 -5.64
N GLN A 345 22.14 12.11 -5.72
CA GLN A 345 22.05 10.92 -4.88
C GLN A 345 23.04 10.98 -3.72
N ILE A 346 22.82 10.16 -2.69
CA ILE A 346 23.69 10.04 -1.51
C ILE A 346 25.18 9.96 -1.89
N ILE A 347 25.54 9.13 -2.87
CA ILE A 347 26.95 8.96 -3.28
C ILE A 347 27.55 10.23 -3.90
N ASP A 348 26.74 11.12 -4.45
CA ASP A 348 27.20 12.38 -5.05
C ASP A 348 27.60 13.38 -3.97
N LEU A 349 26.82 13.46 -2.90
CA LEU A 349 27.14 14.25 -1.71
C LEU A 349 28.46 13.77 -1.10
N LEU A 350 28.62 12.46 -0.95
CA LEU A 350 29.82 11.84 -0.35
C LEU A 350 31.10 12.00 -1.20
N LYS A 351 30.96 12.22 -2.52
CA LYS A 351 32.10 12.42 -3.43
C LYS A 351 32.40 13.91 -3.68
N GLY A 352 31.39 14.75 -3.67
CA GLY A 352 31.47 16.16 -4.05
C GLY A 352 31.83 17.09 -2.88
N GLU A 353 31.36 16.78 -1.67
CA GLU A 353 31.51 17.64 -0.50
C GLU A 353 32.52 17.06 0.51
N SER A 354 33.34 17.92 1.09
CA SER A 354 34.21 17.53 2.21
C SER A 354 33.39 17.49 3.50
N LEU A 355 32.85 16.32 3.83
CA LEU A 355 32.10 16.10 5.07
C LEU A 355 33.06 15.93 6.27
N GLU A 356 33.69 17.03 6.68
CA GLU A 356 34.58 17.03 7.84
C GLU A 356 33.85 16.54 9.10
N GLY A 357 34.39 15.51 9.76
CA GLY A 357 33.87 15.00 11.02
C GLY A 357 32.66 14.06 10.90
N LEU A 358 32.27 13.64 9.69
CA LEU A 358 31.23 12.63 9.52
C LEU A 358 31.64 11.34 10.25
N SER A 359 30.80 10.90 11.19
CA SER A 359 30.97 9.64 11.90
C SER A 359 30.12 8.54 11.24
N PRO A 360 30.40 7.25 11.46
CA PRO A 360 29.52 6.16 11.00
C PRO A 360 28.07 6.31 11.48
N GLN A 361 27.86 6.82 12.69
CA GLN A 361 26.52 7.06 13.23
C GLN A 361 25.83 8.21 12.51
N SER A 362 26.51 9.36 12.37
CA SER A 362 25.99 10.53 11.66
C SER A 362 25.68 10.21 10.19
N LEU A 363 26.47 9.33 9.56
CA LEU A 363 26.17 8.82 8.22
C LEU A 363 24.80 8.13 8.19
N VAL A 364 24.56 7.15 9.07
CA VAL A 364 23.29 6.41 9.05
C VAL A 364 22.10 7.23 9.54
N ASP A 365 22.31 8.21 10.42
CA ASP A 365 21.26 9.11 10.92
C ASP A 365 20.69 10.00 9.80
N GLY A 366 21.51 10.32 8.80
CA GLY A 366 21.11 11.08 7.61
C GLY A 366 20.49 10.23 6.49
N LEU A 367 20.51 8.91 6.61
CA LEU A 367 19.90 8.00 5.63
C LEU A 367 18.51 7.58 6.09
N ARG A 368 17.55 7.56 5.16
CA ARG A 368 16.21 7.03 5.45
C ARG A 368 16.18 5.49 5.39
N PRO A 369 15.20 4.83 6.03
CA PRO A 369 15.04 3.38 5.91
C PRO A 369 14.79 2.94 4.46
N LEU A 370 15.41 1.85 4.05
CA LEU A 370 15.13 1.19 2.78
C LEU A 370 13.66 0.76 2.76
N GLN A 371 12.96 1.03 1.66
CA GLN A 371 11.55 0.65 1.51
C GLN A 371 11.40 -0.58 0.60
N PRO A 372 10.37 -1.42 0.83
CA PRO A 372 10.01 -2.45 -0.13
C PRO A 372 9.48 -1.79 -1.42
N ARG A 373 9.56 -2.51 -2.54
CA ARG A 373 8.98 -2.07 -3.81
C ARG A 373 7.76 -2.91 -4.15
N LEU A 374 6.67 -2.25 -4.48
CA LEU A 374 5.42 -2.87 -4.90
C LEU A 374 5.47 -3.17 -6.39
N TYR A 375 4.94 -4.33 -6.75
CA TYR A 375 4.76 -4.78 -8.13
C TYR A 375 3.37 -5.37 -8.27
N SER A 376 2.62 -4.95 -9.30
CA SER A 376 1.35 -5.59 -9.64
C SER A 376 1.59 -7.06 -9.98
N ILE A 377 0.85 -7.96 -9.33
CA ILE A 377 1.01 -9.39 -9.57
C ILE A 377 0.52 -9.74 -10.97
N SER A 378 1.32 -10.54 -11.69
CA SER A 378 1.09 -10.90 -13.08
C SER A 378 0.71 -12.36 -13.32
N SER A 379 0.34 -13.09 -12.25
CA SER A 379 -0.17 -14.46 -12.32
C SER A 379 -1.52 -14.64 -11.64
N SER A 380 -2.34 -15.57 -12.15
CA SER A 380 -3.47 -16.11 -11.39
C SER A 380 -3.03 -17.20 -10.41
N PRO A 381 -3.52 -17.20 -9.15
CA PRO A 381 -3.26 -18.29 -8.21
C PRO A 381 -3.95 -19.60 -8.63
N LYS A 382 -4.96 -19.56 -9.51
CA LYS A 382 -5.58 -20.76 -10.10
C LYS A 382 -4.74 -21.34 -11.24
N ALA A 383 -4.11 -20.48 -12.03
CA ALA A 383 -3.21 -20.91 -13.11
C ALA A 383 -1.87 -21.40 -12.55
N HIS A 384 -1.36 -20.75 -11.50
CA HIS A 384 -0.05 -21.02 -10.91
C HIS A 384 -0.13 -21.25 -9.38
N PRO A 385 -0.70 -22.38 -8.92
CA PRO A 385 -0.84 -22.64 -7.48
C PRO A 385 0.51 -22.71 -6.77
N GLY A 386 0.66 -21.91 -5.70
CA GLY A 386 1.89 -21.88 -4.90
C GLY A 386 3.01 -21.02 -5.49
N GLU A 387 2.72 -20.19 -6.49
CA GLU A 387 3.66 -19.28 -7.13
C GLU A 387 3.08 -17.88 -7.26
N VAL A 388 3.94 -16.87 -7.32
CA VAL A 388 3.57 -15.49 -7.68
C VAL A 388 4.52 -14.96 -8.75
N HIS A 389 3.98 -14.37 -9.81
CA HIS A 389 4.75 -13.88 -10.94
C HIS A 389 4.71 -12.36 -11.01
N LEU A 390 5.81 -11.73 -11.41
CA LEU A 390 5.92 -10.27 -11.60
C LEU A 390 6.44 -9.94 -13.01
N THR A 391 6.05 -8.77 -13.52
CA THR A 391 6.61 -8.19 -14.75
C THR A 391 7.44 -6.96 -14.38
N VAL A 392 8.76 -7.08 -14.39
CA VAL A 392 9.68 -6.10 -13.81
C VAL A 392 10.49 -5.39 -14.89
N GLY A 393 10.23 -4.10 -15.08
CA GLY A 393 11.10 -3.22 -15.86
C GLY A 393 12.31 -2.76 -15.04
N GLU A 394 13.52 -3.10 -15.50
CA GLU A 394 14.75 -2.59 -14.89
C GLU A 394 14.89 -1.08 -15.11
N VAL A 395 15.19 -0.39 -14.02
CA VAL A 395 15.46 1.04 -14.05
C VAL A 395 16.97 1.21 -14.19
N ARG A 396 17.40 1.81 -15.30
CA ARG A 396 18.79 2.18 -15.56
C ARG A 396 18.80 3.52 -16.28
N TYR A 397 19.68 4.41 -15.87
CA TYR A 397 19.83 5.72 -16.48
C TYR A 397 21.22 6.25 -16.19
N ASN A 398 21.67 7.21 -17.00
CA ASN A 398 22.90 7.94 -16.73
C ASN A 398 22.56 9.27 -16.08
N LEU A 399 23.25 9.60 -14.99
CA LEU A 399 23.10 10.85 -14.25
C LEU A 399 24.47 11.39 -13.93
N HIS A 400 24.79 12.59 -14.43
CA HIS A 400 26.09 13.27 -14.26
C HIS A 400 27.27 12.35 -14.63
N ASP A 401 27.21 11.74 -15.83
CA ASP A 401 28.18 10.77 -16.36
C ASP A 401 28.38 9.51 -15.49
N SER A 402 27.47 9.26 -14.55
CA SER A 402 27.47 8.06 -13.70
C SER A 402 26.25 7.18 -13.98
N ASP A 403 26.49 5.90 -14.20
CA ASP A 403 25.41 4.94 -14.40
C ASP A 403 24.67 4.69 -13.07
N ARG A 404 23.35 4.88 -13.12
CA ARG A 404 22.42 4.67 -12.02
C ARG A 404 21.49 3.52 -12.33
N LYS A 405 20.95 2.93 -11.27
CA LYS A 405 20.03 1.82 -11.38
C LYS A 405 19.04 1.76 -10.23
N GLY A 406 17.88 1.19 -10.50
CA GLY A 406 16.87 0.91 -9.48
C GLY A 406 17.31 -0.21 -8.55
N VAL A 407 17.14 0.00 -7.24
CA VAL A 407 17.54 -0.96 -6.21
C VAL A 407 16.80 -2.28 -6.39
N ALA A 408 15.46 -2.25 -6.37
CA ALA A 408 14.62 -3.45 -6.43
C ALA A 408 14.58 -4.11 -7.81
N SER A 409 14.45 -3.33 -8.89
CA SER A 409 14.31 -3.89 -10.23
C SER A 409 15.58 -4.59 -10.71
N THR A 410 16.76 -4.04 -10.44
CA THR A 410 18.03 -4.75 -10.71
C THR A 410 18.35 -5.81 -9.66
N TYR A 411 17.80 -5.72 -8.45
CA TYR A 411 17.91 -6.81 -7.48
C TYR A 411 17.22 -8.07 -8.00
N LEU A 412 15.95 -7.96 -8.41
CA LEU A 412 15.18 -9.09 -8.95
C LEU A 412 15.66 -9.55 -10.33
N GLY A 413 15.87 -8.61 -11.26
CA GLY A 413 16.17 -8.94 -12.66
C GLY A 413 17.59 -9.43 -12.92
N GLU A 414 18.57 -8.99 -12.12
CA GLU A 414 20.00 -9.24 -12.40
C GLU A 414 20.77 -9.87 -11.24
N ARG A 415 20.53 -9.43 -9.99
CA ARG A 415 21.45 -9.70 -8.87
C ARG A 415 21.04 -10.88 -7.99
N LEU A 416 19.75 -11.17 -7.89
CA LEU A 416 19.23 -12.32 -7.17
C LEU A 416 19.35 -13.55 -8.08
N ALA A 417 20.14 -14.54 -7.66
CA ALA A 417 20.25 -15.79 -8.39
C ALA A 417 19.00 -16.67 -8.15
N GLU A 418 18.66 -17.52 -9.11
CA GLU A 418 17.66 -18.58 -8.93
C GLU A 418 17.99 -19.42 -7.68
N GLY A 419 16.97 -19.77 -6.90
CA GLY A 419 17.08 -20.36 -5.57
C GLY A 419 17.41 -19.38 -4.44
N GLY A 420 17.68 -18.11 -4.78
CA GLY A 420 17.94 -17.05 -3.81
C GLY A 420 16.66 -16.63 -3.07
N MET A 421 16.80 -16.32 -1.78
CA MET A 421 15.67 -15.93 -0.93
C MET A 421 15.43 -14.43 -0.96
N VAL A 422 14.16 -14.03 -0.99
CA VAL A 422 13.69 -12.65 -0.94
C VAL A 422 12.48 -12.53 -0.01
N GLY A 423 12.46 -11.48 0.80
CA GLY A 423 11.30 -11.17 1.64
C GLY A 423 10.19 -10.55 0.81
N VAL A 424 8.99 -11.13 0.86
CA VAL A 424 7.81 -10.62 0.15
C VAL A 424 6.58 -10.56 1.06
N TYR A 425 5.64 -9.69 0.73
CA TYR A 425 4.32 -9.65 1.37
C TYR A 425 3.26 -9.25 0.35
N VAL A 426 2.03 -9.68 0.56
CA VAL A 426 0.90 -9.29 -0.28
C VAL A 426 0.31 -8.00 0.25
N GLN A 427 0.20 -7.00 -0.62
CA GLN A 427 -0.62 -5.82 -0.39
C GLN A 427 -1.94 -6.02 -1.13
N LYS A 428 -3.00 -6.22 -0.34
CA LYS A 428 -4.34 -6.42 -0.89
C LYS A 428 -4.82 -5.15 -1.56
N SER A 429 -5.33 -5.28 -2.78
CA SER A 429 -6.09 -4.21 -3.43
C SER A 429 -7.51 -4.22 -2.90
N ALA A 430 -8.13 -3.05 -2.71
CA ALA A 430 -9.54 -2.97 -2.34
C ALA A 430 -10.45 -2.96 -3.58
N HIS A 431 -9.95 -2.44 -4.71
CA HIS A 431 -10.80 -2.06 -5.84
C HIS A 431 -10.30 -2.59 -7.20
N PHE A 432 -9.05 -3.01 -7.32
CA PHE A 432 -8.47 -3.44 -8.60
C PHE A 432 -8.61 -4.96 -8.84
N HIS A 433 -9.82 -5.51 -8.63
CA HIS A 433 -10.10 -6.93 -8.85
C HIS A 433 -11.01 -7.15 -10.06
N ILE A 434 -10.90 -8.32 -10.70
CA ILE A 434 -11.86 -8.74 -11.72
C ILE A 434 -13.26 -8.91 -11.10
N PRO A 435 -14.35 -8.73 -11.88
CA PRO A 435 -15.70 -8.94 -11.38
C PRO A 435 -15.94 -10.41 -11.00
N ASP A 436 -16.81 -10.63 -10.01
CA ASP A 436 -17.28 -11.97 -9.64
C ASP A 436 -18.15 -12.57 -10.75
N ASP A 437 -18.89 -11.76 -11.52
CA ASP A 437 -19.67 -12.22 -12.65
C ASP A 437 -18.78 -12.44 -13.89
N ASP A 438 -18.64 -13.71 -14.26
CA ASP A 438 -17.85 -14.17 -15.42
C ASP A 438 -18.35 -13.64 -16.77
N ASN A 439 -19.57 -13.11 -16.85
CA ASN A 439 -20.15 -12.59 -18.09
C ASN A 439 -19.80 -11.12 -18.34
N VAL A 440 -19.30 -10.39 -17.35
CA VAL A 440 -18.96 -8.97 -17.49
C VAL A 440 -17.79 -8.82 -18.48
N PRO A 441 -17.94 -8.05 -19.57
CA PRO A 441 -16.85 -7.79 -20.49
C PRO A 441 -15.75 -6.93 -19.86
N LEU A 442 -14.49 -7.18 -20.20
CA LEU A 442 -13.34 -6.43 -19.69
C LEU A 442 -12.64 -5.66 -20.80
N ILE A 443 -12.38 -4.37 -20.54
CA ILE A 443 -11.50 -3.51 -21.34
C ILE A 443 -10.25 -3.22 -20.49
N MET A 444 -9.12 -3.81 -20.87
CA MET A 444 -7.87 -3.78 -20.14
C MET A 444 -6.86 -2.90 -20.88
N ILE A 445 -6.33 -1.85 -20.25
CA ILE A 445 -5.46 -0.85 -20.88
C ILE A 445 -4.14 -0.79 -20.11
N GLY A 446 -3.08 -1.41 -20.66
CA GLY A 446 -1.82 -1.62 -19.96
C GLY A 446 -0.60 -1.61 -20.87
N PRO A 447 -0.08 -0.43 -21.26
CA PRO A 447 1.16 -0.34 -22.03
C PRO A 447 2.40 -0.70 -21.19
N GLY A 448 3.40 -1.30 -21.83
CA GLY A 448 4.65 -1.72 -21.20
C GLY A 448 4.43 -2.67 -20.03
N THR A 449 5.06 -2.39 -18.87
CA THR A 449 4.87 -3.20 -17.67
C THR A 449 3.46 -3.14 -17.08
N GLY A 450 2.61 -2.20 -17.53
CA GLY A 450 1.19 -2.15 -17.18
C GLY A 450 0.38 -3.36 -17.65
N ILE A 451 0.95 -4.23 -18.50
CA ILE A 451 0.34 -5.52 -18.84
C ILE A 451 0.27 -6.50 -17.66
N ALA A 452 1.08 -6.29 -16.61
CA ALA A 452 1.26 -7.20 -15.49
C ALA A 452 -0.08 -7.76 -14.95
N PRO A 453 -0.99 -6.95 -14.40
CA PRO A 453 -2.24 -7.49 -13.85
C PRO A 453 -3.14 -8.09 -14.94
N PHE A 454 -3.06 -7.63 -16.19
CA PHE A 454 -3.92 -8.14 -17.27
C PHE A 454 -3.53 -9.54 -17.74
N ARG A 455 -2.26 -9.91 -17.61
CA ARG A 455 -1.84 -11.31 -17.72
C ARG A 455 -2.55 -12.16 -16.66
N ALA A 456 -2.53 -11.72 -15.39
CA ALA A 456 -3.21 -12.42 -14.30
C ALA A 456 -4.74 -12.50 -14.50
N PHE A 457 -5.36 -11.43 -15.03
CA PHE A 457 -6.80 -11.37 -15.30
C PHE A 457 -7.18 -12.41 -16.37
N LEU A 458 -6.43 -12.48 -17.46
CA LEU A 458 -6.68 -13.42 -18.55
C LEU A 458 -6.46 -14.87 -18.09
N GLU A 459 -5.40 -15.15 -17.33
CA GLU A 459 -5.17 -16.48 -16.74
C GLU A 459 -6.30 -16.90 -15.79
N GLU A 460 -6.81 -15.97 -14.96
CA GLU A 460 -7.90 -16.26 -14.04
C GLU A 460 -9.22 -16.50 -14.78
N ARG A 461 -9.52 -15.69 -15.81
CA ARG A 461 -10.72 -15.87 -16.64
C ARG A 461 -10.68 -17.17 -17.43
N GLU A 462 -9.52 -17.54 -17.96
CA GLU A 462 -9.30 -18.84 -18.60
C GLU A 462 -9.52 -19.99 -17.61
N ALA A 463 -8.91 -19.92 -16.42
CA ALA A 463 -9.06 -20.95 -15.39
C ALA A 463 -10.49 -21.07 -14.84
N ARG A 464 -11.25 -19.97 -14.84
CA ARG A 464 -12.67 -19.92 -14.45
C ARG A 464 -13.61 -20.40 -15.56
N GLY A 465 -13.17 -20.42 -16.82
CA GLY A 465 -14.03 -20.62 -17.98
C GLY A 465 -14.99 -19.45 -18.20
N ALA A 466 -14.53 -18.23 -17.98
CA ALA A 466 -15.36 -17.03 -18.06
C ALA A 466 -15.81 -16.73 -19.50
N GLU A 467 -17.11 -16.48 -19.71
CA GLU A 467 -17.69 -16.27 -21.05
C GLU A 467 -17.74 -14.80 -21.50
N GLY A 468 -17.61 -13.85 -20.57
CA GLY A 468 -17.58 -12.42 -20.90
C GLY A 468 -16.37 -12.06 -21.77
N LYS A 469 -16.56 -11.08 -22.66
CA LYS A 469 -15.54 -10.73 -23.65
C LYS A 469 -14.34 -10.03 -23.01
N ASN A 470 -13.14 -10.24 -23.55
CA ASN A 470 -11.92 -9.57 -23.12
C ASN A 470 -11.30 -8.77 -24.27
N TRP A 471 -10.91 -7.52 -23.97
CA TRP A 471 -10.18 -6.67 -24.89
C TRP A 471 -8.95 -6.07 -24.20
N LEU A 472 -7.77 -6.36 -24.74
CA LEU A 472 -6.50 -5.82 -24.29
C LEU A 472 -6.01 -4.69 -25.20
N PHE A 473 -5.73 -3.53 -24.63
CA PHE A 473 -4.94 -2.47 -25.23
C PHE A 473 -3.53 -2.53 -24.67
N PHE A 474 -2.59 -2.99 -25.50
CA PHE A 474 -1.17 -3.05 -25.16
C PHE A 474 -0.39 -2.08 -26.04
N GLY A 475 0.72 -1.56 -25.53
CA GLY A 475 1.62 -0.78 -26.35
C GLY A 475 3.01 -0.64 -25.75
N ASP A 476 4.00 -0.55 -26.63
CA ASP A 476 5.40 -0.29 -26.25
C ASP A 476 6.13 0.45 -27.39
N GLN A 477 7.47 0.43 -27.42
CA GLN A 477 8.27 1.15 -28.40
C GLN A 477 8.27 0.43 -29.74
N HIS A 478 8.66 -0.84 -29.76
CA HIS A 478 8.84 -1.62 -30.98
C HIS A 478 8.19 -3.00 -30.89
N GLU A 479 7.45 -3.42 -31.92
CA GLU A 479 6.88 -4.78 -31.96
C GLU A 479 7.96 -5.86 -31.88
N ALA A 480 9.09 -5.63 -32.56
CA ALA A 480 10.12 -6.65 -32.73
C ALA A 480 10.86 -7.03 -31.44
N CYS A 481 10.92 -6.13 -30.45
CA CYS A 481 11.68 -6.35 -29.22
C CYS A 481 10.96 -5.94 -27.93
N ASP A 482 9.76 -5.35 -27.99
CA ASP A 482 9.02 -4.94 -26.80
C ASP A 482 7.60 -5.53 -26.73
N TYR A 483 7.27 -6.51 -27.59
CA TYR A 483 6.00 -7.23 -27.49
C TYR A 483 6.03 -8.27 -26.37
N LEU A 484 5.88 -7.78 -25.13
CA LEU A 484 5.87 -8.61 -23.93
C LEU A 484 4.76 -9.68 -24.00
N TYR A 485 5.10 -10.92 -23.63
CA TYR A 485 4.18 -12.06 -23.64
C TYR A 485 3.50 -12.36 -24.98
N ARG A 486 4.16 -12.02 -26.11
CA ARG A 486 3.62 -12.22 -27.47
C ARG A 486 2.95 -13.56 -27.67
N ASP A 487 3.67 -14.65 -27.43
CA ASP A 487 3.16 -16.01 -27.68
C ASP A 487 1.91 -16.34 -26.85
N GLN A 488 1.86 -15.88 -25.59
CA GLN A 488 0.71 -16.07 -24.70
C GLN A 488 -0.51 -15.25 -25.17
N ILE A 489 -0.28 -14.00 -25.60
CA ILE A 489 -1.34 -13.12 -26.12
C ILE A 489 -1.90 -13.67 -27.44
N GLU A 490 -1.05 -14.10 -28.36
CA GLU A 490 -1.46 -14.71 -29.63
C GLU A 490 -2.26 -16.00 -29.38
N ALA A 491 -1.82 -16.86 -28.44
CA ALA A 491 -2.55 -18.05 -28.05
C ALA A 491 -3.93 -17.75 -27.45
N TRP A 492 -4.06 -16.72 -26.60
CA TRP A 492 -5.36 -16.30 -26.06
C TRP A 492 -6.29 -15.72 -27.13
N CYS A 493 -5.75 -15.06 -28.15
CA CYS A 493 -6.56 -14.65 -29.30
C CYS A 493 -7.07 -15.85 -30.11
N GLU A 494 -6.24 -16.88 -30.31
CA GLU A 494 -6.65 -18.10 -31.02
C GLU A 494 -7.68 -18.92 -30.26
N SER A 495 -7.60 -18.96 -28.93
CA SER A 495 -8.54 -19.69 -28.06
C SER A 495 -9.80 -18.90 -27.71
N GLU A 496 -9.93 -17.67 -28.19
CA GLU A 496 -11.01 -16.71 -27.87
C GLU A 496 -11.12 -16.33 -26.38
N VAL A 497 -10.11 -16.67 -25.56
CA VAL A 497 -9.96 -16.10 -24.20
C VAL A 497 -9.76 -14.58 -24.31
N LEU A 498 -9.01 -14.11 -25.30
CA LEU A 498 -8.83 -12.69 -25.62
C LEU A 498 -9.53 -12.37 -26.95
N ASN A 499 -10.74 -11.84 -26.89
CA ASN A 499 -11.54 -11.55 -28.09
C ASN A 499 -10.93 -10.47 -28.98
N LYS A 500 -10.18 -9.52 -28.39
CA LYS A 500 -9.54 -8.46 -29.16
C LYS A 500 -8.24 -7.96 -28.50
N ALA A 501 -7.21 -7.79 -29.32
CA ALA A 501 -5.96 -7.14 -28.94
C ALA A 501 -5.72 -5.90 -29.81
N SER A 502 -5.59 -4.73 -29.18
CA SER A 502 -5.25 -3.47 -29.83
C SER A 502 -3.81 -3.08 -29.45
N LEU A 503 -2.89 -3.20 -30.41
CA LEU A 503 -1.44 -3.08 -30.19
C LEU A 503 -0.90 -1.75 -30.72
N ALA A 504 -0.25 -0.96 -29.86
CA ALA A 504 0.30 0.35 -30.17
C ALA A 504 1.84 0.37 -30.11
N TRP A 505 2.47 0.69 -31.24
CA TRP A 505 3.94 0.76 -31.36
C TRP A 505 4.40 2.20 -31.57
N SER A 506 4.97 2.80 -30.52
CA SER A 506 5.24 4.24 -30.52
C SER A 506 6.45 4.66 -31.37
N ARG A 507 7.28 3.72 -31.82
CA ARG A 507 8.53 4.00 -32.54
C ARG A 507 8.74 3.21 -33.84
N ASP A 508 7.77 2.40 -34.27
CA ASP A 508 7.87 1.61 -35.52
C ASP A 508 7.55 2.42 -36.78
N THR A 509 6.89 3.58 -36.63
CA THR A 509 6.60 4.48 -37.74
C THR A 509 7.00 5.92 -37.42
N SER A 510 6.91 6.82 -38.41
CA SER A 510 7.13 8.25 -38.19
C SER A 510 6.07 8.89 -37.29
N GLU A 511 4.88 8.30 -37.22
CA GLU A 511 3.80 8.74 -36.35
C GLU A 511 3.81 7.93 -35.05
N LYS A 512 3.70 8.62 -33.91
CA LYS A 512 3.63 7.95 -32.61
C LYS A 512 2.24 7.42 -32.38
N VAL A 513 2.11 6.10 -32.31
CA VAL A 513 0.86 5.42 -31.97
C VAL A 513 0.92 5.01 -30.50
N TYR A 514 -0.04 5.48 -29.71
CA TYR A 514 -0.21 5.11 -28.31
C TYR A 514 -1.58 4.45 -28.08
N VAL A 515 -1.80 3.90 -26.89
CA VAL A 515 -3.07 3.23 -26.54
C VAL A 515 -4.27 4.18 -26.67
N GLN A 516 -4.14 5.45 -26.27
CA GLN A 516 -5.17 6.48 -26.45
C GLN A 516 -5.47 6.80 -27.92
N THR A 517 -4.51 6.60 -28.82
CA THR A 517 -4.74 6.70 -30.27
C THR A 517 -5.68 5.59 -30.73
N LEU A 518 -5.48 4.36 -30.23
CA LEU A 518 -6.31 3.22 -30.58
C LEU A 518 -7.68 3.26 -29.91
N LEU A 519 -7.77 3.75 -28.68
CA LEU A 519 -9.05 3.97 -27.99
C LEU A 519 -9.96 4.88 -28.81
N LYS A 520 -9.46 6.00 -29.31
CA LYS A 520 -10.25 6.90 -30.17
C LYS A 520 -10.63 6.25 -31.50
N LYS A 521 -9.69 5.52 -32.12
CA LYS A 521 -9.93 4.82 -33.38
C LYS A 521 -11.06 3.79 -33.26
N ASP A 522 -11.08 3.02 -32.18
CA ASP A 522 -12.06 1.97 -31.94
C ASP A 522 -13.25 2.45 -31.07
N GLY A 523 -13.42 3.77 -30.92
CA GLY A 523 -14.31 4.41 -29.95
C GLY A 523 -15.75 3.92 -29.99
N LYS A 524 -16.31 3.66 -31.19
CA LYS A 524 -17.69 3.18 -31.33
C LYS A 524 -17.88 1.80 -30.67
N GLU A 525 -16.93 0.90 -30.85
CA GLU A 525 -17.02 -0.46 -30.30
C GLU A 525 -16.75 -0.45 -28.79
N ILE A 526 -15.85 0.41 -28.32
CA ILE A 526 -15.66 0.65 -26.88
C ILE A 526 -16.97 1.12 -26.25
N TYR A 527 -17.61 2.13 -26.84
CA TYR A 527 -18.88 2.63 -26.33
C TYR A 527 -19.96 1.53 -26.30
N ASP A 528 -20.04 0.69 -27.34
CA ASP A 528 -20.97 -0.45 -27.36
C ASP A 528 -20.70 -1.43 -26.21
N TRP A 529 -19.43 -1.75 -25.93
CA TRP A 529 -19.07 -2.60 -24.79
C TRP A 529 -19.42 -1.94 -23.45
N LEU A 530 -19.28 -0.61 -23.32
CA LEU A 530 -19.71 0.11 -22.12
C LEU A 530 -21.23 0.01 -21.91
N GLU A 531 -22.02 0.08 -22.98
CA GLU A 531 -23.47 -0.13 -22.92
C GLU A 531 -23.84 -1.60 -22.64
N GLU A 532 -22.99 -2.56 -23.02
CA GLU A 532 -23.10 -3.99 -22.64
C GLU A 532 -22.72 -4.27 -21.17
N GLY A 533 -22.24 -3.29 -20.42
CA GLY A 533 -21.87 -3.47 -19.01
C GLY A 533 -20.38 -3.69 -18.76
N ALA A 534 -19.51 -3.43 -19.73
CA ALA A 534 -18.07 -3.65 -19.58
C ALA A 534 -17.43 -2.89 -18.41
N ALA A 535 -16.45 -3.52 -17.76
CA ALA A 535 -15.57 -2.89 -16.79
C ALA A 535 -14.23 -2.51 -17.44
N ILE A 536 -13.75 -1.31 -17.16
CA ILE A 536 -12.48 -0.76 -17.65
C ILE A 536 -11.44 -0.84 -16.53
N TYR A 537 -10.25 -1.32 -16.90
CA TYR A 537 -9.08 -1.35 -16.05
C TYR A 537 -7.89 -0.68 -16.72
N ILE A 538 -7.20 0.20 -16.00
CA ILE A 538 -6.00 0.89 -16.47
C ILE A 538 -4.84 0.54 -15.54
N CYS A 539 -3.70 0.16 -16.10
CA CYS A 539 -2.47 -0.07 -15.34
C CYS A 539 -1.25 0.54 -16.03
N GLY A 540 -0.35 1.17 -15.26
CA GLY A 540 0.90 1.73 -15.75
C GLY A 540 1.20 3.15 -15.24
N ASP A 541 1.80 3.98 -16.08
CA ASP A 541 2.30 5.33 -15.74
C ASP A 541 1.17 6.27 -15.26
N ALA A 542 1.24 6.69 -13.99
CA ALA A 542 0.26 7.60 -13.39
C ALA A 542 0.35 9.02 -13.95
N SER A 543 1.56 9.51 -14.25
CA SER A 543 1.80 10.93 -14.53
C SER A 543 1.31 11.40 -15.90
N ARG A 544 1.27 10.53 -16.92
CA ARG A 544 0.86 10.91 -18.28
C ARG A 544 -0.13 9.94 -18.87
N MET A 545 0.16 8.64 -18.84
CA MET A 545 -0.65 7.64 -19.55
C MET A 545 -2.07 7.58 -19.00
N ALA A 546 -2.23 7.52 -17.68
CA ALA A 546 -3.55 7.45 -17.04
C ALA A 546 -4.46 8.64 -17.42
N SER A 547 -3.91 9.85 -17.39
CA SER A 547 -4.63 11.09 -17.75
C SER A 547 -5.02 11.12 -19.23
N ASP A 548 -4.10 10.73 -20.13
CA ASP A 548 -4.37 10.68 -21.56
C ASP A 548 -5.44 9.64 -21.92
N VAL A 549 -5.45 8.50 -21.22
CA VAL A 549 -6.47 7.45 -21.39
C VAL A 549 -7.82 7.91 -20.86
N ASP A 550 -7.89 8.49 -19.66
CA ASP A 550 -9.13 9.03 -19.08
C ASP A 550 -9.77 10.06 -20.02
N LYS A 551 -8.95 10.99 -20.53
CA LYS A 551 -9.39 11.97 -21.52
C LYS A 551 -9.92 11.31 -22.80
N ALA A 552 -9.21 10.31 -23.32
CA ALA A 552 -9.65 9.61 -24.53
C ALA A 552 -10.98 8.87 -24.32
N LEU A 553 -11.21 8.28 -23.15
CA LEU A 553 -12.49 7.64 -22.81
C LEU A 553 -13.63 8.66 -22.75
N ARG A 554 -13.41 9.83 -22.13
CA ARG A 554 -14.40 10.93 -22.13
C ARG A 554 -14.73 11.41 -23.53
N GLU A 555 -13.73 11.53 -24.41
CA GLU A 555 -13.95 11.88 -25.82
C GLU A 555 -14.76 10.80 -26.55
N VAL A 556 -14.45 9.52 -26.34
CA VAL A 556 -15.23 8.39 -26.89
C VAL A 556 -16.69 8.43 -26.44
N ILE A 557 -16.94 8.69 -25.15
CA ILE A 557 -18.28 8.78 -24.59
C ILE A 557 -19.06 9.97 -25.17
N GLN A 558 -18.41 11.13 -25.34
CA GLN A 558 -19.03 12.29 -25.98
C GLN A 558 -19.40 11.99 -27.45
N GLU A 559 -18.44 11.51 -28.23
CA GLU A 559 -18.61 11.32 -29.67
C GLU A 559 -19.62 10.21 -29.99
N HIS A 560 -19.49 9.05 -29.34
CA HIS A 560 -20.29 7.87 -29.68
C HIS A 560 -21.56 7.71 -28.83
N GLY A 561 -21.60 8.32 -27.65
CA GLY A 561 -22.80 8.40 -26.82
C GLY A 561 -23.66 9.64 -27.09
N GLY A 562 -23.18 10.60 -27.88
CA GLY A 562 -23.88 11.85 -28.14
C GLY A 562 -24.07 12.71 -26.88
N LYS A 563 -23.13 12.62 -25.94
CA LYS A 563 -23.17 13.28 -24.62
C LYS A 563 -22.42 14.61 -24.65
N SER A 564 -22.85 15.57 -23.85
CA SER A 564 -22.04 16.77 -23.55
C SER A 564 -20.80 16.40 -22.73
N ALA A 565 -19.89 17.35 -22.53
CA ALA A 565 -18.73 17.16 -21.67
C ALA A 565 -19.16 16.84 -20.22
N GLU A 566 -20.13 17.59 -19.69
CA GLU A 566 -20.65 17.38 -18.33
C GLU A 566 -21.36 16.02 -18.18
N GLU A 567 -22.07 15.57 -19.22
CA GLU A 567 -22.70 14.26 -19.23
C GLU A 567 -21.69 13.12 -19.34
N ALA A 568 -20.58 13.32 -20.05
CA ALA A 568 -19.49 12.36 -20.10
C ALA A 568 -18.75 12.27 -18.76
N ASP A 569 -18.58 13.40 -18.06
CA ASP A 569 -18.01 13.43 -16.73
C ASP A 569 -18.88 12.66 -15.73
N ALA A 570 -20.19 12.93 -15.73
CA ALA A 570 -21.15 12.18 -14.92
C ALA A 570 -21.17 10.68 -15.27
N TYR A 571 -20.92 10.32 -16.53
CA TYR A 571 -20.82 8.93 -16.96
C TYR A 571 -19.58 8.24 -16.38
N MET A 572 -18.41 8.90 -16.41
CA MET A 572 -17.19 8.37 -15.80
C MET A 572 -17.33 8.23 -14.28
N ASP A 573 -17.99 9.19 -13.62
CA ASP A 573 -18.30 9.11 -12.19
C ASP A 573 -19.22 7.92 -11.87
N MET A 574 -20.21 7.66 -12.72
CA MET A 574 -21.08 6.48 -12.62
C MET A 574 -20.29 5.18 -12.79
N LEU A 575 -19.38 5.10 -13.77
CA LEU A 575 -18.52 3.93 -13.93
C LEU A 575 -17.63 3.70 -12.71
N SER A 576 -17.05 4.76 -12.15
CA SER A 576 -16.17 4.69 -10.99
C SER A 576 -16.94 4.24 -9.74
N SER A 577 -18.08 4.87 -9.45
CA SER A 577 -18.94 4.51 -8.31
C SER A 577 -19.59 3.13 -8.43
N SER A 578 -19.75 2.61 -9.64
CA SER A 578 -20.21 1.23 -9.89
C SER A 578 -19.07 0.21 -10.00
N HIS A 579 -17.84 0.60 -9.65
CA HIS A 579 -16.63 -0.24 -9.73
C HIS A 579 -16.31 -0.79 -11.12
N ARG A 580 -16.80 -0.13 -12.18
CA ARG A 580 -16.58 -0.44 -13.59
C ARG A 580 -15.47 0.40 -14.24
N TYR A 581 -14.82 1.28 -13.49
CA TYR A 581 -13.61 2.00 -13.92
C TYR A 581 -12.59 1.96 -12.79
N GLN A 582 -11.51 1.21 -13.01
CA GLN A 582 -10.49 0.90 -11.99
C GLN A 582 -9.09 1.23 -12.49
N ARG A 583 -8.23 1.71 -11.60
CA ARG A 583 -6.86 2.15 -11.93
C ARG A 583 -5.85 1.55 -10.95
N ASP A 584 -4.77 1.00 -11.50
CA ASP A 584 -3.56 0.58 -10.78
C ASP A 584 -2.36 1.27 -11.42
N VAL A 585 -2.14 2.53 -11.02
CA VAL A 585 -1.17 3.42 -11.65
C VAL A 585 -0.12 3.89 -10.66
N TYR A 586 1.12 3.99 -11.12
CA TYR A 586 2.31 4.23 -10.30
C TYR A 586 3.37 5.08 -10.97
#